data_AF-A0A538GBH8-F1
#
_entry.id   AF-A0A538GBH8-F1
#
_cell.length_a   1.000
_cell.length_b   1.000
_cell.length_c   1.000
_cell.angle_alpha   90.00
_cell.angle_beta   90.00
_cell.angle_gamma   90.00
#
_symmetry.space_group_name_H-M   'P 1'
#
loop_
_entity.id
_entity.type
_entity.pdbx_description
1 polymer ?
#
loop_
_entity_poly.entity_id
_entity_poly.type
_entity_poly.pdbx_seq_one_letter_code
_entity_poly.pdbx_strand_id
1 'polypeptide(L)'
;MTIATSAPKYGQMPTWSPSRPRLRPLRLLFGWILSAAALLVAASIVPGAAVHDFRGALAAAAVIAVLNAVLPPIVAALRLPLMLLVGLVLILVLDALMLLAADSITNGALSVSSFWSALGVALVAAAVGVVLDVVLGTNDDDTYTFRVTQRIARRSGERTITDAPGVVFLEIDGLGLPVLQRAMRDGNAPTLARWVGDATHRLAEWETDLSSQTGASQSGILLGSNDSIPAFRWVEKDTAKLVACSGPPDCAEIERRHASGRGLLTDGGASRGNLLSGEA
;
A
#
# COMPACT_ATOMS: atom_id res chain seq x y z
N MET A 1 0.21 34.41 6.90
CA MET A 1 -1.13 34.32 7.51
C MET A 1 -1.39 32.83 7.75
N THR A 2 -1.15 32.38 8.98
CA THR A 2 -1.06 30.97 9.36
C THR A 2 -2.47 30.46 9.65
N ILE A 3 -2.97 29.51 8.86
CA ILE A 3 -4.27 28.87 9.13
C ILE A 3 -4.04 27.86 10.26
N ALA A 4 -4.39 28.26 11.48
CA ALA A 4 -4.50 27.37 12.61
C ALA A 4 -5.64 26.36 12.33
N THR A 5 -5.30 25.09 12.15
CA THR A 5 -6.27 24.00 12.11
C THR A 5 -6.69 23.70 13.55
N SER A 6 -7.80 24.29 13.98
CA SER A 6 -8.41 24.00 15.27
C SER A 6 -8.79 22.52 15.36
N ALA A 7 -8.36 21.84 16.42
CA ALA A 7 -8.78 20.47 16.72
C ALA A 7 -10.32 20.39 16.82
N PRO A 8 -10.96 19.31 16.31
CA PRO A 8 -12.42 19.17 16.31
C PRO A 8 -12.97 19.07 17.74
N LYS A 9 -14.11 19.71 18.00
CA LYS A 9 -14.82 19.68 19.29
C LYS A 9 -15.66 18.40 19.44
N TYR A 10 -15.78 17.90 20.68
CA TYR A 10 -16.54 16.72 21.06
C TYR A 10 -17.99 16.75 20.53
N GLY A 11 -18.47 15.61 20.00
CA GLY A 11 -19.82 15.45 19.44
C GLY A 11 -19.97 15.77 17.95
N GLN A 12 -18.93 16.25 17.27
CA GLN A 12 -18.97 16.39 15.81
C GLN A 12 -18.78 15.03 15.13
N MET A 13 -19.74 14.64 14.30
CA MET A 13 -19.57 13.47 13.43
C MET A 13 -18.37 13.70 12.50
N PRO A 14 -17.51 12.69 12.27
CA PRO A 14 -16.41 12.80 11.34
C PRO A 14 -16.96 13.21 9.97
N THR A 15 -16.64 14.43 9.56
CA THR A 15 -17.01 14.94 8.25
C THR A 15 -16.03 14.36 7.25
N TRP A 16 -16.57 13.68 6.25
CA TRP A 16 -15.77 13.22 5.11
C TRP A 16 -15.07 14.44 4.50
N SER A 17 -13.73 14.46 4.56
CA SER A 17 -12.93 15.48 3.89
C SER A 17 -12.37 14.87 2.60
N PRO A 18 -12.83 15.30 1.42
CA PRO A 18 -12.28 14.82 0.18
C PRO A 18 -10.81 15.23 0.08
N SER A 19 -9.91 14.27 0.15
CA SER A 19 -8.52 14.47 -0.26
C SER A 19 -8.48 14.67 -1.77
N ARG A 20 -7.81 15.73 -2.25
CA ARG A 20 -7.64 15.94 -3.69
C ARG A 20 -6.89 14.75 -4.29
N PRO A 21 -7.40 14.11 -5.37
CA PRO A 21 -6.68 13.04 -6.04
C PRO A 21 -5.35 13.59 -6.57
N ARG A 22 -4.25 12.95 -6.19
CA ARG A 22 -2.91 13.31 -6.69
C ARG A 22 -2.75 12.75 -8.10
N LEU A 23 -3.08 13.55 -9.10
CA LEU A 23 -2.88 13.17 -10.50
C LEU A 23 -1.39 13.13 -10.83
N ARG A 24 -0.91 12.00 -11.35
CA ARG A 24 0.44 11.84 -11.90
C ARG A 24 0.34 11.74 -13.43
N PRO A 25 0.32 12.87 -14.17
CA PRO A 25 -0.01 12.89 -15.59
C PRO A 25 0.91 12.01 -16.44
N LEU A 26 2.22 11.96 -16.12
CA LEU A 26 3.16 11.08 -16.82
C LEU A 26 2.84 9.58 -16.62
N ARG A 27 2.42 9.18 -15.41
CA ARG A 27 2.03 7.79 -15.12
C ARG A 27 0.75 7.42 -15.88
N LEU A 28 -0.21 8.34 -15.93
CA LEU A 28 -1.46 8.16 -16.67
C LEU A 28 -1.21 8.05 -18.17
N LEU A 29 -0.37 8.92 -18.73
CA LEU A 29 0.03 8.87 -20.13
C LEU A 29 0.72 7.56 -20.48
N PHE A 30 1.67 7.12 -19.63
CA PHE A 30 2.38 5.86 -19.85
C PHE A 30 1.44 4.65 -19.77
N GLY A 31 0.60 4.57 -18.75
CA GLY A 31 -0.40 3.51 -18.62
C GLY A 31 -1.36 3.47 -19.81
N TRP A 32 -1.81 4.62 -20.30
CA TRP A 32 -2.66 4.70 -21.49
C TRP A 32 -1.98 4.17 -22.76
N ILE A 33 -0.70 4.50 -22.98
CA ILE A 33 0.08 3.98 -24.10
C ILE A 33 0.25 2.45 -23.99
N LEU A 34 0.52 1.93 -22.78
CA LEU A 34 0.62 0.49 -22.54
C LEU A 34 -0.71 -0.22 -22.80
N SER A 35 -1.83 0.33 -22.33
CA SER A 35 -3.16 -0.21 -22.62
C SER A 35 -3.45 -0.23 -24.12
N ALA A 36 -3.08 0.82 -24.86
CA ALA A 36 -3.23 0.86 -26.31
C ALA A 36 -2.36 -0.21 -27.01
N ALA A 37 -1.11 -0.39 -26.57
CA ALA A 37 -0.23 -1.43 -27.08
C ALA A 37 -0.79 -2.84 -26.80
N ALA A 38 -1.28 -3.08 -25.59
CA ALA A 38 -1.92 -4.34 -25.22
C ALA A 38 -3.15 -4.64 -26.07
N LEU A 39 -3.98 -3.62 -26.35
CA LEU A 39 -5.17 -3.74 -27.19
C LEU A 39 -4.81 -4.06 -28.65
N LEU A 40 -3.76 -3.46 -29.20
CA LEU A 40 -3.27 -3.75 -30.56
C LEU A 40 -2.85 -5.22 -30.69
N VAL A 41 -2.06 -5.70 -29.74
CA VAL A 41 -1.61 -7.09 -29.73
C VAL A 41 -2.82 -8.02 -29.58
N ALA A 42 -3.74 -7.72 -28.67
CA ALA A 42 -4.94 -8.53 -28.46
C ALA A 42 -5.83 -8.61 -29.70
N ALA A 43 -6.07 -7.49 -30.37
CA ALA A 43 -6.85 -7.45 -31.61
C ALA A 43 -6.17 -8.19 -32.77
N SER A 44 -4.83 -8.30 -32.77
CA SER A 44 -4.11 -9.09 -33.78
C SER A 44 -4.19 -10.61 -33.56
N ILE A 45 -4.45 -11.04 -32.32
CA ILE A 45 -4.49 -12.46 -31.92
C ILE A 45 -5.92 -13.01 -32.01
N VAL A 46 -6.91 -12.21 -31.63
CA VAL A 46 -8.30 -12.68 -31.48
C VAL A 46 -9.04 -12.58 -32.82
N PRO A 47 -9.53 -13.70 -33.38
CA PRO A 47 -10.32 -13.68 -34.60
C PRO A 47 -11.61 -12.85 -34.40
N GLY A 48 -11.94 -12.03 -35.39
CA GLY A 48 -13.14 -11.19 -35.33
C GLY A 48 -12.95 -9.89 -34.54
N ALA A 49 -11.73 -9.54 -34.17
CA ALA A 49 -11.34 -8.20 -33.76
C ALA A 49 -10.30 -7.63 -34.75
N ALA A 50 -10.42 -6.36 -35.11
CA ALA A 50 -9.41 -5.68 -35.90
C ALA A 50 -9.28 -4.22 -35.48
N VAL A 51 -8.04 -3.77 -35.36
CA VAL A 51 -7.70 -2.36 -35.18
C VAL A 51 -6.96 -1.89 -36.43
N HIS A 52 -7.49 -0.85 -37.07
CA HIS A 52 -6.95 -0.39 -38.35
C HIS A 52 -5.62 0.36 -38.18
N ASP A 53 -5.49 1.18 -37.13
CA ASP A 53 -4.32 2.04 -36.91
C ASP A 53 -3.95 2.17 -35.42
N PHE A 54 -2.68 2.49 -35.13
CA PHE A 54 -2.22 2.82 -33.77
C PHE A 54 -3.01 3.98 -33.13
N ARG A 55 -3.40 4.97 -33.93
CA ARG A 55 -4.25 6.09 -33.48
C ARG A 55 -5.64 5.60 -33.07
N GLY A 56 -6.17 4.59 -33.75
CA GLY A 56 -7.43 3.93 -33.42
C GLY A 56 -7.35 3.18 -32.09
N ALA A 57 -6.28 2.42 -31.86
CA ALA A 57 -6.02 1.79 -30.56
C ALA A 57 -5.90 2.80 -29.43
N LEU A 58 -5.24 3.93 -29.67
CA LEU A 58 -5.08 4.97 -28.68
C LEU A 58 -6.43 5.61 -28.30
N ALA A 59 -7.29 5.86 -29.29
CA ALA A 59 -8.65 6.35 -29.07
C ALA A 59 -9.52 5.32 -28.33
N ALA A 60 -9.49 4.05 -28.75
CA ALA A 60 -10.21 2.98 -28.07
C ALA A 60 -9.74 2.80 -26.62
N ALA A 61 -8.43 2.81 -26.38
CA ALA A 61 -7.87 2.75 -25.04
C ALA A 61 -8.27 3.96 -24.18
N ALA A 62 -8.45 5.15 -24.76
CA ALA A 62 -8.94 6.32 -24.03
C ALA A 62 -10.41 6.14 -23.61
N VAL A 63 -11.26 5.66 -24.54
CA VAL A 63 -12.67 5.37 -24.24
C VAL A 63 -12.78 4.29 -23.16
N ILE A 64 -12.02 3.21 -23.28
CA ILE A 64 -11.95 2.13 -22.29
C ILE A 64 -11.47 2.69 -20.94
N ALA A 65 -10.44 3.54 -20.92
CA ALA A 65 -9.96 4.15 -19.68
C ALA A 65 -11.01 5.03 -19.00
N VAL A 66 -11.79 5.80 -19.75
CA VAL A 66 -12.92 6.59 -19.22
C VAL A 66 -14.01 5.67 -18.67
N LEU A 67 -14.40 4.64 -19.40
CA LEU A 67 -15.39 3.66 -18.96
C LEU A 67 -14.91 2.94 -17.68
N ASN A 68 -13.62 2.58 -17.61
CA ASN A 68 -13.01 1.93 -16.46
C ASN A 68 -12.85 2.86 -15.25
N ALA A 69 -12.88 4.18 -15.44
CA ALA A 69 -12.90 5.14 -14.34
C ALA A 69 -14.29 5.26 -13.69
N VAL A 70 -15.35 4.88 -14.40
CA VAL A 70 -16.75 5.07 -13.97
C VAL A 70 -17.41 3.76 -13.55
N LEU A 71 -17.23 2.69 -14.31
CA LEU A 71 -17.94 1.42 -14.10
C LEU A 71 -17.53 0.67 -12.82
N PRO A 72 -16.23 0.44 -12.53
CA PRO A 72 -15.83 -0.28 -11.32
C PRO A 72 -16.31 0.39 -10.02
N PRO A 73 -16.27 1.72 -9.83
CA PRO A 73 -16.87 2.37 -8.65
C PRO A 73 -18.37 2.11 -8.50
N ILE A 74 -19.12 2.13 -9.61
CA ILE A 74 -20.56 1.84 -9.59
C ILE A 74 -20.78 0.39 -9.17
N VAL A 75 -20.05 -0.55 -9.78
CA VAL A 75 -20.14 -1.99 -9.45
C VAL A 75 -19.77 -2.24 -7.99
N ALA A 76 -18.70 -1.62 -7.50
CA ALA A 76 -18.26 -1.75 -6.11
C ALA A 76 -19.27 -1.17 -5.12
N ALA A 77 -20.09 -0.19 -5.53
CA ALA A 77 -21.19 0.33 -4.73
C ALA A 77 -22.36 -0.67 -4.59
N LEU A 78 -22.51 -1.63 -5.51
CA LEU A 78 -23.50 -2.69 -5.37
C LEU A 78 -23.04 -3.70 -4.30
N ARG A 79 -23.80 -3.84 -3.21
CA ARG A 79 -23.55 -4.82 -2.15
C ARG A 79 -24.11 -6.20 -2.54
N LEU A 80 -23.45 -6.88 -3.47
CA LEU A 80 -23.87 -8.21 -3.93
C LEU A 80 -23.35 -9.31 -2.98
N PRO A 81 -24.21 -10.24 -2.51
CA PRO A 81 -23.74 -11.46 -1.85
C PRO A 81 -22.95 -12.32 -2.87
N LEU A 82 -21.91 -13.03 -2.42
CA LEU A 82 -21.01 -13.84 -3.26
C LEU A 82 -20.12 -13.03 -4.24
N MET A 83 -19.59 -11.90 -3.77
CA MET A 83 -18.75 -10.96 -4.54
C MET A 83 -17.55 -11.59 -5.24
N LEU A 84 -17.00 -12.70 -4.73
CA LEU A 84 -15.89 -13.40 -5.39
C LEU A 84 -16.28 -14.04 -6.73
N LEU A 85 -17.39 -14.80 -6.76
CA LEU A 85 -17.86 -15.46 -7.98
C LEU A 85 -18.60 -14.47 -8.89
N VAL A 86 -19.55 -13.73 -8.30
CA VAL A 86 -20.40 -12.79 -9.06
C VAL A 86 -19.57 -11.63 -9.57
N GLY A 87 -18.62 -11.12 -8.77
CA GLY A 87 -17.73 -10.03 -9.19
C GLY A 87 -16.81 -10.44 -10.34
N LEU A 88 -16.24 -11.65 -10.31
CA LEU A 88 -15.41 -12.14 -11.40
C LEU A 88 -16.19 -12.19 -12.73
N VAL A 89 -17.35 -12.85 -12.73
CA VAL A 89 -18.19 -12.96 -13.94
C VAL A 89 -18.64 -11.58 -14.41
N LEU A 90 -19.05 -10.71 -13.48
CA LEU A 90 -19.51 -9.37 -13.80
C LEU A 90 -18.41 -8.51 -14.44
N ILE A 91 -17.18 -8.56 -13.91
CA ILE A 91 -16.03 -7.83 -14.48
C ILE A 91 -15.75 -8.30 -15.91
N LEU A 92 -15.71 -9.61 -16.15
CA LEU A 92 -15.47 -10.16 -17.48
C LEU A 92 -16.54 -9.72 -18.50
N VAL A 93 -17.81 -9.73 -18.08
CA VAL A 93 -18.91 -9.24 -18.91
C VAL A 93 -18.77 -7.74 -19.16
N LEU A 94 -18.43 -6.95 -18.14
CA LEU A 94 -18.25 -5.51 -18.27
C LEU A 94 -17.08 -5.15 -19.19
N ASP A 95 -15.94 -5.82 -19.08
CA ASP A 95 -14.79 -5.57 -19.96
C ASP A 95 -15.14 -5.84 -21.44
N ALA A 96 -15.88 -6.92 -21.70
CA ALA A 96 -16.38 -7.23 -23.04
C ALA A 96 -17.39 -6.16 -23.53
N LEU A 97 -18.33 -5.73 -22.67
CA LEU A 97 -19.28 -4.67 -23.01
C LEU A 97 -18.59 -3.32 -23.22
N MET A 98 -17.52 -3.02 -22.48
CA MET A 98 -16.71 -1.82 -22.65
C MET A 98 -16.00 -1.81 -23.99
N LEU A 99 -15.52 -2.96 -24.46
CA LEU A 99 -14.92 -3.08 -25.80
C LEU A 99 -15.96 -2.90 -26.92
N LEU A 100 -17.15 -3.48 -26.77
CA LEU A 100 -18.24 -3.27 -27.73
C LEU A 100 -18.73 -1.82 -27.74
N ALA A 101 -18.80 -1.19 -26.56
CA ALA A 101 -19.11 0.23 -26.45
C ALA A 101 -18.00 1.08 -27.10
N ALA A 102 -16.72 0.73 -26.87
CA ALA A 102 -15.60 1.39 -27.51
C ALA A 102 -15.69 1.27 -29.04
N ASP A 103 -15.94 0.09 -29.61
CA ASP A 103 -16.17 -0.10 -31.06
C ASP A 103 -17.24 0.89 -31.58
N SER A 104 -18.41 0.93 -30.94
CA SER A 104 -19.51 1.84 -31.34
C SER A 104 -19.17 3.33 -31.26
N ILE A 105 -18.27 3.73 -30.34
CA ILE A 105 -17.86 5.12 -30.13
C ILE A 105 -16.72 5.51 -31.09
N THR A 106 -15.86 4.55 -31.45
CA THR A 106 -14.65 4.84 -32.23
C THR A 106 -14.89 4.83 -33.74
N ASN A 107 -16.14 4.73 -34.20
CA ASN A 107 -16.58 4.84 -35.60
C ASN A 107 -15.68 4.07 -36.60
N GLY A 108 -15.39 2.80 -36.28
CA GLY A 108 -14.62 1.90 -37.15
C GLY A 108 -13.11 1.87 -36.90
N ALA A 109 -12.58 2.56 -35.88
CA ALA A 109 -11.15 2.46 -35.56
C ALA A 109 -10.77 1.16 -34.81
N LEU A 110 -11.71 0.64 -34.02
CA LEU A 110 -11.71 -0.70 -33.43
C LEU A 110 -12.97 -1.38 -33.96
N SER A 111 -12.87 -2.61 -34.45
CA SER A 111 -14.02 -3.41 -34.86
C SER A 111 -14.01 -4.72 -34.09
N VAL A 112 -15.14 -5.08 -33.48
CA VAL A 112 -15.30 -6.32 -32.72
C VAL A 112 -16.62 -6.99 -33.11
N SER A 113 -16.51 -8.13 -33.77
CA SER A 113 -17.64 -8.80 -34.44
C SER A 113 -18.70 -9.40 -33.50
N SER A 114 -18.34 -9.74 -32.26
CA SER A 114 -19.24 -10.40 -31.32
C SER A 114 -18.81 -10.24 -29.86
N PHE A 115 -19.75 -10.48 -28.94
CA PHE A 115 -19.46 -10.51 -27.50
C PHE A 115 -18.31 -11.46 -27.14
N TRP A 116 -18.26 -12.65 -27.74
CA TRP A 116 -17.21 -13.63 -27.49
C TRP A 116 -15.84 -13.15 -28.00
N SER A 117 -15.82 -12.42 -29.12
CA SER A 117 -14.59 -11.78 -29.61
C SER A 117 -14.15 -10.67 -28.67
N ALA A 118 -15.09 -9.85 -28.17
CA ALA A 118 -14.81 -8.80 -27.19
C ALA A 118 -14.23 -9.38 -25.89
N LEU A 119 -14.84 -10.46 -25.38
CA LEU A 119 -14.34 -11.17 -24.21
C LEU A 119 -12.95 -11.76 -24.44
N GLY A 120 -12.71 -12.35 -25.61
CA GLY A 120 -11.39 -12.83 -26.01
C GLY A 120 -10.35 -11.71 -26.04
N VAL A 121 -10.69 -10.56 -26.65
CA VAL A 121 -9.82 -9.39 -26.70
C VAL A 121 -9.52 -8.87 -25.29
N ALA A 122 -10.52 -8.76 -24.41
CA ALA A 122 -10.31 -8.33 -23.04
C ALA A 122 -9.32 -9.23 -22.29
N LEU A 123 -9.50 -10.56 -22.39
CA LEU A 123 -8.61 -11.53 -21.75
C LEU A 123 -7.18 -11.47 -22.29
N VAL A 124 -7.02 -11.41 -23.61
CA VAL A 124 -5.69 -11.32 -24.23
C VAL A 124 -5.03 -9.98 -23.92
N ALA A 125 -5.77 -8.87 -23.96
CA ALA A 125 -5.26 -7.55 -23.61
C ALA A 125 -4.83 -7.49 -22.15
N ALA A 126 -5.58 -8.09 -21.23
CA ALA A 126 -5.19 -8.20 -19.82
C ALA A 126 -3.88 -9.00 -19.67
N ALA A 127 -3.77 -10.16 -20.32
CA ALA A 127 -2.57 -10.98 -20.28
C ALA A 127 -1.34 -10.25 -20.86
N VAL A 128 -1.49 -9.60 -22.02
CA VAL A 128 -0.43 -8.80 -22.63
C VAL A 128 -0.06 -7.61 -21.74
N GLY A 129 -1.06 -6.95 -21.14
CA GLY A 129 -0.84 -5.87 -20.17
C GLY A 129 0.05 -6.30 -19.01
N VAL A 130 -0.24 -7.46 -18.40
CA VAL A 130 0.60 -8.03 -17.33
C VAL A 130 2.04 -8.25 -17.81
N VAL A 131 2.22 -8.81 -19.01
CA VAL A 131 3.57 -9.03 -19.58
C VAL A 131 4.29 -7.70 -19.80
N LEU A 132 3.62 -6.72 -20.40
CA LEU A 132 4.19 -5.38 -20.63
C LEU A 132 4.55 -4.71 -19.30
N ASP A 133 3.70 -4.84 -18.28
CA ASP A 133 3.94 -4.24 -16.97
C ASP A 133 5.14 -4.86 -16.26
N VAL A 134 5.31 -6.18 -16.39
CA VAL A 134 6.48 -6.91 -15.86
C VAL A 134 7.76 -6.50 -16.60
N VAL A 135 7.73 -6.48 -17.94
CA VAL A 135 8.90 -6.16 -18.78
C VAL A 135 9.33 -4.71 -18.61
N LEU A 136 8.37 -3.78 -18.51
CA LEU A 136 8.64 -2.34 -18.39
C LEU A 136 8.80 -1.88 -16.94
N GLY A 137 8.57 -2.77 -15.95
CA GLY A 137 8.73 -2.49 -14.53
C GLY A 137 7.76 -1.42 -14.00
N THR A 138 6.56 -1.31 -14.59
CA THR A 138 5.51 -0.36 -14.18
C THR A 138 4.71 -0.81 -12.97
N ASN A 139 4.76 -2.11 -12.66
CA ASN A 139 4.09 -2.70 -11.50
C ASN A 139 4.77 -2.37 -10.15
N ASP A 140 5.91 -1.68 -10.19
CA ASP A 140 6.77 -1.46 -9.03
C ASP A 140 6.50 -0.10 -8.35
N ASP A 141 5.34 0.07 -7.71
CA ASP A 141 5.17 1.16 -6.72
C ASP A 141 6.14 0.95 -5.52
N ASP A 142 6.53 -0.30 -5.22
CA ASP A 142 7.51 -0.64 -4.18
C ASP A 142 8.97 -0.38 -4.60
N THR A 143 9.37 -0.72 -5.83
CA THR A 143 10.75 -0.44 -6.31
C THR A 143 10.95 1.04 -6.62
N TYR A 144 9.91 1.78 -7.04
CA TYR A 144 9.96 3.23 -7.14
C TYR A 144 10.19 3.86 -5.76
N THR A 145 9.47 3.39 -4.73
CA THR A 145 9.69 3.83 -3.34
C THR A 145 11.11 3.49 -2.88
N PHE A 146 11.61 2.28 -3.14
CA PHE A 146 12.97 1.88 -2.78
C PHE A 146 14.05 2.70 -3.50
N ARG A 147 13.94 2.92 -4.83
CA ARG A 147 14.92 3.69 -5.61
C ARG A 147 14.89 5.18 -5.31
N VAL A 148 13.71 5.75 -5.03
CA VAL A 148 13.58 7.15 -4.62
C VAL A 148 14.06 7.33 -3.18
N THR A 149 13.72 6.43 -2.27
CA THR A 149 14.23 6.42 -0.89
C THR A 149 15.74 6.27 -0.87
N GLN A 150 16.32 5.40 -1.71
CA GLN A 150 17.77 5.26 -1.84
C GLN A 150 18.44 6.49 -2.44
N ARG A 151 17.82 7.18 -3.41
CA ARG A 151 18.32 8.44 -3.96
C ARG A 151 18.22 9.60 -2.97
N ILE A 152 17.16 9.65 -2.18
CA ILE A 152 17.00 10.63 -1.09
C ILE A 152 18.02 10.33 0.00
N ALA A 153 18.16 9.09 0.46
CA ALA A 153 19.17 8.68 1.43
C ALA A 153 20.61 8.99 0.98
N ARG A 154 20.91 8.89 -0.33
CA ARG A 154 22.20 9.30 -0.90
C ARG A 154 22.39 10.83 -1.00
N ARG A 155 21.31 11.60 -0.99
CA ARG A 155 21.32 13.08 -1.04
C ARG A 155 21.11 13.73 0.33
N SER A 156 20.59 12.99 1.31
CA SER A 156 20.51 13.40 2.71
C SER A 156 21.95 13.53 3.24
N GLY A 157 22.33 14.76 3.57
CA GLY A 157 23.67 15.12 4.02
C GLY A 157 24.02 14.54 5.38
N GLU A 158 25.34 14.36 5.55
CA GLU A 158 26.08 13.85 6.71
C GLU A 158 25.71 12.45 7.19
N ARG A 159 26.33 11.45 6.55
CA ARG A 159 26.49 10.13 7.13
C ARG A 159 27.42 10.24 8.35
N THR A 160 26.86 10.23 9.55
CA THR A 160 27.66 10.09 10.78
C THR A 160 28.28 8.70 10.78
N ILE A 161 29.59 8.63 10.57
CA ILE A 161 30.37 7.40 10.71
C ILE A 161 30.95 7.41 12.12
N THR A 162 30.71 6.34 12.87
CA THR A 162 31.26 6.16 14.21
C THR A 162 31.85 4.76 14.30
N ASP A 163 33.00 4.66 14.96
CA ASP A 163 33.62 3.37 15.32
C ASP A 163 33.11 2.86 16.68
N ALA A 164 32.28 3.65 17.37
CA ALA A 164 31.61 3.22 18.59
C ALA A 164 30.62 2.08 18.26
N PRO A 165 30.64 0.95 19.00
CA PRO A 165 29.63 -0.09 18.85
C PRO A 165 28.22 0.47 19.10
N GLY A 166 27.31 0.22 18.16
CA GLY A 166 25.90 0.59 18.27
C GLY A 166 24.99 -0.62 18.18
N VAL A 167 23.72 -0.44 18.53
CA VAL A 167 22.69 -1.46 18.39
C VAL A 167 21.63 -0.98 17.41
N VAL A 168 21.21 -1.86 16.51
CA VAL A 168 20.06 -1.64 15.65
C VAL A 168 18.91 -2.51 16.16
N PHE A 169 17.85 -1.87 16.62
CA PHE A 169 16.60 -2.55 16.95
C PHE A 169 15.67 -2.49 15.74
N LEU A 170 15.26 -3.66 15.27
CA LEU A 170 14.28 -3.82 14.20
C LEU A 170 13.02 -4.46 14.76
N GLU A 171 11.93 -3.71 14.74
CA GLU A 171 10.60 -4.20 15.12
C GLU A 171 9.83 -4.62 13.86
N ILE A 172 9.24 -5.82 13.87
CA ILE A 172 8.36 -6.30 12.81
C ILE A 172 6.98 -6.47 13.44
N ASP A 173 6.09 -5.52 13.15
CA ASP A 173 4.74 -5.50 13.74
C ASP A 173 3.97 -6.80 13.42
N GLY A 174 3.38 -7.39 14.45
CA GLY A 174 2.58 -8.62 14.35
C GLY A 174 3.35 -9.92 14.05
N LEU A 175 4.69 -9.93 14.11
CA LEU A 175 5.47 -11.14 13.82
C LEU A 175 5.50 -12.13 15.00
N GLY A 176 4.62 -13.12 14.97
CA GLY A 176 4.65 -14.24 15.92
C GLY A 176 5.80 -15.22 15.67
N LEU A 177 6.36 -15.78 16.75
CA LEU A 177 7.44 -16.78 16.69
C LEU A 177 7.13 -17.97 15.73
N PRO A 178 5.93 -18.59 15.76
CA PRO A 178 5.62 -19.71 14.87
C PRO A 178 5.63 -19.32 13.39
N VAL A 179 5.28 -18.05 13.08
CA VAL A 179 5.29 -17.52 11.71
C VAL A 179 6.73 -17.38 11.22
N LEU A 180 7.61 -16.82 12.05
CA LEU A 180 9.03 -16.67 11.71
C LEU A 180 9.71 -18.04 11.54
N GLN A 181 9.44 -19.00 12.42
CA GLN A 181 9.95 -20.37 12.31
C GLN A 181 9.51 -21.06 11.01
N ARG A 182 8.24 -20.91 10.62
CA ARG A 182 7.74 -21.42 9.35
C ARG A 182 8.43 -20.73 8.18
N ALA A 183 8.54 -19.40 8.19
CA ALA A 183 9.21 -18.65 7.14
C ALA A 183 10.68 -19.06 6.95
N MET A 184 11.41 -19.34 8.03
CA MET A 184 12.78 -19.85 7.96
C MET A 184 12.85 -21.25 7.33
N ARG A 185 11.93 -22.15 7.72
CA ARG A 185 11.85 -23.52 7.21
C ARG A 185 11.50 -23.57 5.73
N ASP A 186 10.58 -22.72 5.29
CA ASP A 186 10.08 -22.65 3.92
C ASP A 186 11.04 -21.88 2.98
N GLY A 187 12.15 -21.35 3.51
CA GLY A 187 13.15 -20.62 2.72
C GLY A 187 12.80 -19.15 2.45
N ASN A 188 11.76 -18.61 3.09
CA ASN A 188 11.35 -17.20 2.96
C ASN A 188 12.22 -16.25 3.82
N ALA A 189 12.88 -16.77 4.86
CA ALA A 189 13.80 -16.02 5.72
C ALA A 189 15.20 -16.67 5.80
N PRO A 190 15.91 -16.84 4.67
CA PRO A 190 17.12 -17.67 4.60
C PRO A 190 18.29 -17.11 5.41
N THR A 191 18.42 -15.78 5.49
CA THR A 191 19.48 -15.13 6.30
C THR A 191 19.29 -15.39 7.79
N LEU A 192 18.07 -15.24 8.29
CA LEU A 192 17.73 -15.51 9.70
C LEU A 192 17.88 -17.01 10.01
N ALA A 193 17.43 -17.87 9.10
CA ALA A 193 17.59 -19.32 9.23
C ALA A 193 19.07 -19.72 9.34
N ARG A 194 19.93 -19.13 8.51
CA ARG A 194 21.39 -19.34 8.58
C ARG A 194 21.98 -18.84 9.90
N TRP A 195 21.61 -17.63 10.35
CA TRP A 195 22.15 -17.08 11.60
C TRP A 195 21.84 -17.96 12.82
N VAL A 196 20.63 -18.51 12.87
CA VAL A 196 20.22 -19.45 13.92
C VAL A 196 20.90 -20.81 13.74
N GLY A 197 20.97 -21.32 12.51
CA GLY A 197 21.61 -22.61 12.19
C GLY A 197 23.12 -22.64 12.47
N ASP A 198 23.82 -21.55 12.21
CA ASP A 198 25.25 -21.37 12.47
C ASP A 198 25.54 -21.01 13.94
N ALA A 199 24.51 -20.95 14.80
CA ALA A 199 24.59 -20.55 16.20
C ALA A 199 25.21 -19.16 16.46
N THR A 200 25.25 -18.31 15.44
CA THR A 200 25.70 -16.90 15.58
C THR A 200 24.67 -16.05 16.32
N HIS A 201 23.39 -16.42 16.22
CA HIS A 201 22.28 -15.73 16.87
C HIS A 201 21.32 -16.75 17.50
N ARG A 202 20.63 -16.32 18.55
CA ARG A 202 19.59 -17.10 19.20
C ARG A 202 18.21 -16.56 18.85
N LEU A 203 17.27 -17.45 18.60
CA LEU A 203 15.85 -17.12 18.54
C LEU A 203 15.27 -17.24 19.94
N ALA A 204 14.76 -16.14 20.48
CA ALA A 204 14.13 -16.10 21.80
C ALA A 204 12.65 -15.73 21.64
N GLU A 205 11.78 -16.46 22.33
CA GLU A 205 10.37 -16.09 22.43
C GLU A 205 10.21 -14.96 23.44
N TRP A 206 9.30 -14.03 23.12
CA TRP A 206 8.88 -13.00 24.04
C TRP A 206 7.35 -12.97 24.08
N GLU A 207 6.80 -13.15 25.26
CA GLU A 207 5.37 -13.03 25.51
C GLU A 207 5.05 -11.57 25.83
N THR A 208 4.15 -10.98 25.04
CA THR A 208 3.69 -9.61 25.23
C THR A 208 2.69 -9.52 26.37
N ASP A 209 2.74 -8.43 27.13
CA ASP A 209 1.71 -8.12 28.12
C ASP A 209 0.37 -7.72 27.48
N LEU A 210 -0.69 -7.61 28.27
CA LEU A 210 -1.96 -7.03 27.86
C LEU A 210 -1.92 -5.52 28.05
N SER A 211 -2.03 -4.68 27.02
CA SER A 211 -2.41 -4.96 25.62
C SER A 211 -1.23 -5.36 24.74
N SER A 212 -1.37 -6.42 23.93
CA SER A 212 -0.37 -6.83 22.93
C SER A 212 -0.38 -5.94 21.67
N GLN A 213 -0.72 -4.66 21.82
CA GLN A 213 -0.90 -3.71 20.72
C GLN A 213 0.37 -2.87 20.55
N THR A 214 0.59 -2.37 19.33
CA THR A 214 1.83 -1.66 18.93
C THR A 214 2.19 -0.54 19.91
N GLY A 215 1.25 0.30 20.31
CA GLY A 215 1.52 1.41 21.24
C GLY A 215 2.02 0.97 22.61
N ALA A 216 1.40 -0.06 23.20
CA ALA A 216 1.81 -0.56 24.52
C ALA A 216 3.17 -1.30 24.41
N SER A 217 3.34 -2.10 23.37
CA SER A 217 4.59 -2.84 23.11
C SER A 217 5.77 -1.90 22.89
N GLN A 218 5.61 -0.89 22.03
CA GLN A 218 6.64 0.12 21.78
C GLN A 218 6.97 0.93 23.03
N SER A 219 5.97 1.30 23.84
CA SER A 219 6.23 2.00 25.11
C SER A 219 7.06 1.13 26.05
N GLY A 220 6.70 -0.15 26.19
CA GLY A 220 7.47 -1.10 27.01
C GLY A 220 8.91 -1.28 26.52
N ILE A 221 9.12 -1.45 25.20
CA ILE A 221 10.46 -1.64 24.61
C ILE A 221 11.31 -0.38 24.71
N LEU A 222 10.75 0.78 24.35
CA LEU A 222 11.51 2.01 24.16
C LEU A 222 11.63 2.86 25.43
N LEU A 223 10.62 2.83 26.30
CA LEU A 223 10.55 3.68 27.51
C LEU A 223 10.64 2.86 28.81
N GLY A 224 10.53 1.53 28.71
CA GLY A 224 10.62 0.64 29.87
C GLY A 224 9.33 0.51 30.67
N SER A 225 8.23 1.13 30.24
CA SER A 225 6.90 0.96 30.84
C SER A 225 5.81 1.07 29.78
N ASN A 226 4.80 0.22 29.91
CA ASN A 226 3.56 0.20 29.12
C ASN A 226 2.31 0.44 30.00
N ASP A 227 2.51 0.95 31.22
CA ASP A 227 1.45 1.13 32.21
C ASP A 227 0.33 2.04 31.71
N SER A 228 -0.91 1.71 32.02
CA SER A 228 -2.06 2.55 31.62
C SER A 228 -2.21 2.78 30.10
N ILE A 229 -1.68 1.88 29.26
CA ILE A 229 -1.93 1.83 27.81
C ILE A 229 -2.78 0.59 27.48
N PRO A 230 -4.11 0.63 27.72
CA PRO A 230 -4.95 -0.57 27.65
C PRO A 230 -5.27 -1.04 26.22
N ALA A 231 -5.14 -0.16 25.23
CA ALA A 231 -5.48 -0.43 23.83
C ALA A 231 -4.88 0.64 22.90
N PHE A 232 -5.03 0.46 21.60
CA PHE A 232 -4.66 1.43 20.56
C PHE A 232 -5.45 2.73 20.67
N ARG A 233 -6.70 2.67 21.16
CA ARG A 233 -7.54 3.82 21.47
C ARG A 233 -8.26 3.59 22.79
N TRP A 234 -8.29 4.62 23.63
CA TRP A 234 -9.04 4.60 24.89
C TRP A 234 -9.52 6.00 25.25
N VAL A 235 -10.48 6.06 26.18
CA VAL A 235 -10.97 7.32 26.74
C VAL A 235 -10.36 7.52 28.11
N GLU A 236 -9.73 8.67 28.33
CA GLU A 236 -9.34 9.13 29.66
C GLU A 236 -10.57 9.55 30.45
N LYS A 237 -10.77 8.95 31.63
CA LYS A 237 -11.97 9.21 32.44
C LYS A 237 -12.01 10.63 33.00
N ASP A 238 -10.86 11.18 33.38
CA ASP A 238 -10.79 12.50 34.03
C ASP A 238 -11.02 13.65 33.05
N THR A 239 -10.58 13.50 31.81
CA THR A 239 -10.64 14.54 30.77
C THR A 239 -11.71 14.30 29.71
N ALA A 240 -12.33 13.11 29.72
CA ALA A 240 -13.19 12.60 28.64
C ALA A 240 -12.52 12.64 27.25
N LYS A 241 -11.19 12.68 27.20
CA LYS A 241 -10.42 12.76 25.96
C LYS A 241 -10.21 11.37 25.38
N LEU A 242 -10.50 11.20 24.10
CA LEU A 242 -10.07 10.02 23.35
C LEU A 242 -8.57 10.16 23.03
N VAL A 243 -7.79 9.18 23.48
CA VAL A 243 -6.36 9.07 23.18
C VAL A 243 -6.16 7.97 22.15
N ALA A 244 -5.30 8.20 21.17
CA ALA A 244 -4.97 7.22 20.14
C ALA A 244 -3.46 7.08 19.92
N CYS A 245 -2.97 5.83 19.89
CA CYS A 245 -1.61 5.44 19.52
C CYS A 245 -1.33 5.62 18.01
N SER A 246 -1.59 6.81 17.48
CA SER A 246 -1.40 7.19 16.09
C SER A 246 -1.40 8.70 15.88
N GLY A 247 -2.04 9.47 16.77
CA GLY A 247 -2.02 10.93 16.72
C GLY A 247 -0.71 11.48 17.28
N PRO A 248 0.02 12.36 16.56
CA PRO A 248 1.29 12.91 17.08
C PRO A 248 1.18 13.59 18.45
N PRO A 249 0.14 14.40 18.76
CA PRO A 249 -0.02 14.99 20.09
C PRO A 249 -0.27 13.97 21.19
N ASP A 250 -0.98 12.89 20.88
CA ASP A 250 -1.29 11.82 21.83
C ASP A 250 -0.06 10.94 22.09
N CYS A 251 0.72 10.62 21.05
CA CYS A 251 1.98 9.89 21.18
C CYS A 251 3.00 10.67 22.00
N ALA A 252 3.11 11.99 21.77
CA ALA A 252 3.97 12.86 22.58
C ALA A 252 3.54 12.89 24.07
N GLU A 253 2.23 12.87 24.34
CA GLU A 253 1.72 12.81 25.71
C GLU A 253 1.99 11.44 26.37
N ILE A 254 1.78 10.35 25.64
CA ILE A 254 2.12 8.99 26.09
C ILE A 254 3.60 8.92 26.46
N GLU A 255 4.47 9.42 25.57
CA GLU A 255 5.91 9.45 25.80
C GLU A 255 6.28 10.26 27.04
N ARG A 256 5.76 11.49 27.19
CA ARG A 256 6.03 12.32 28.38
C ARG A 256 5.65 11.64 29.69
N ARG A 257 4.60 10.83 29.72
CA ARG A 257 4.15 10.13 30.94
C ARG A 257 5.04 8.95 31.31
N HIS A 258 5.67 8.33 30.32
CA HIS A 258 6.51 7.14 30.49
C HIS A 258 8.01 7.43 30.39
N ALA A 259 8.36 8.68 30.07
CA ALA A 259 9.72 9.19 30.07
C ALA A 259 10.35 9.00 31.45
N SER A 260 11.48 8.30 31.50
CA SER A 260 12.19 7.96 32.73
C SER A 260 13.61 8.50 32.75
N GLY A 261 14.06 9.15 31.67
CA GLY A 261 15.46 9.51 31.43
C GLY A 261 16.37 8.30 31.20
N ARG A 262 15.78 7.14 30.93
CA ARG A 262 16.46 5.84 30.72
C ARG A 262 15.90 5.10 29.51
N GLY A 263 15.19 5.81 28.63
CA GLY A 263 14.69 5.30 27.37
C GLY A 263 15.81 4.73 26.52
N LEU A 264 15.45 3.77 25.67
CA LEU A 264 16.40 3.02 24.87
C LEU A 264 17.26 3.91 23.95
N LEU A 265 16.76 5.09 23.61
CA LEU A 265 17.37 6.00 22.64
C LEU A 265 17.80 7.35 23.25
N THR A 266 17.78 7.51 24.57
CA THR A 266 18.10 8.77 25.29
C THR A 266 19.50 9.31 24.99
N ASP A 267 20.49 8.45 24.76
CA ASP A 267 21.90 8.84 24.58
C ASP A 267 22.26 9.10 23.10
N GLY A 268 21.42 9.87 22.39
CA GLY A 268 21.65 10.23 20.98
C GLY A 268 21.24 9.14 19.98
N GLY A 269 20.27 8.31 20.34
CA GLY A 269 19.65 7.34 19.45
C GLY A 269 18.74 7.99 18.41
N ALA A 270 18.13 7.17 17.55
CA ALA A 270 17.16 7.65 16.58
C ALA A 270 16.06 6.63 16.36
N SER A 271 14.80 7.08 16.43
CA SER A 271 13.61 6.29 16.12
C SER A 271 13.08 6.65 14.72
N ARG A 272 12.69 5.63 13.94
CA ARG A 272 12.22 5.79 12.56
C ARG A 272 11.06 4.83 12.30
N GLY A 273 9.91 5.38 11.92
CA GLY A 273 8.72 4.58 11.62
C GLY A 273 7.94 4.09 12.84
N ASN A 274 8.34 4.50 14.06
CA ASN A 274 7.67 4.14 15.31
C ASN A 274 6.72 5.23 15.78
N LEU A 275 5.82 4.89 16.72
CA LEU A 275 4.91 5.82 17.37
C LEU A 275 5.62 6.70 18.41
N LEU A 276 6.65 6.14 19.05
CA LEU A 276 7.41 6.77 20.14
C LEU A 276 8.87 6.94 19.72
N SER A 277 9.51 7.98 20.25
CA SER A 277 10.90 8.33 19.99
C SER A 277 11.88 7.48 20.81
N GLY A 278 11.45 6.95 21.95
CA GLY A 278 12.34 6.30 22.92
C GLY A 278 13.25 7.27 23.67
N GLU A 279 12.77 8.51 23.85
CA GLU A 279 13.51 9.66 24.42
C GLU A 279 14.70 10.14 23.56
N ALA A 280 14.64 9.91 22.24
CA ALA A 280 15.65 10.32 21.26
C ALA A 280 15.69 11.84 20.99
#